data_AF-A0A3B1ACR3-F1
#
_entry.id   AF-A0A3B1ACR3-F1
#
_cell.length_a   1.000
_cell.length_b   1.000
_cell.length_c   1.000
_cell.angle_alpha   90.00
_cell.angle_beta   90.00
_cell.angle_gamma   90.00
#
_symmetry.space_group_name_H-M   'P 1'
#
loop_
_entity.id
_entity.type
_entity.pdbx_description
1 polymer ?
#
loop_
_entity_poly.entity_id
_entity_poly.type
_entity_poly.pdbx_seq_one_letter_code
_entity_poly.pdbx_strand_id
1 'polypeptide(L)'
;MSTAFDPSLEQKLVFDLDLIRRYNRSGPRYTSYPTAVKFDEAFAEPAYRAVAERTNEQSRAQIQQGGQPTPLSLYFHIPFCDTVCFYCGCNKIATKDRSKSQPYLDRVHKELAMQSALFDDNRVVDQLHWGGGTPTFISHAQMRELMAVTRQHFPLHDDDTGEYSIEIDPREVTPESIALLREIGFNRMSLGVQDFDAQVQKSVNRIQSEEQTFATLNAAKAEGF
;
A
#
# COMPACT_ATOMS: atom_id res chain seq x y z
N MET A 1 36.88 3.02 -13.17
CA MET A 1 37.52 3.28 -11.87
C MET A 1 36.65 2.60 -10.81
N SER A 2 37.19 1.54 -10.21
CA SER A 2 36.51 0.70 -9.21
C SER A 2 36.38 1.49 -7.90
N THR A 3 35.15 1.71 -7.43
CA THR A 3 34.89 2.18 -6.07
C THR A 3 35.14 1.00 -5.14
N ALA A 4 36.37 0.93 -4.60
CA ALA A 4 36.70 -0.02 -3.55
C ALA A 4 35.80 0.24 -2.33
N PHE A 5 35.12 -0.80 -1.87
CA PHE A 5 34.41 -0.83 -0.60
C PHE A 5 35.45 -0.60 0.50
N ASP A 6 35.27 0.44 1.33
CA ASP A 6 36.16 0.70 2.47
C ASP A 6 35.81 -0.28 3.61
N PRO A 7 36.70 -1.25 3.93
CA PRO A 7 36.43 -2.24 4.98
C PRO A 7 36.51 -1.66 6.40
N SER A 8 36.86 -0.38 6.57
CA SER A 8 36.90 0.31 7.87
C SER A 8 35.53 0.80 8.37
N LEU A 9 34.51 0.78 7.50
CA LEU A 9 33.11 1.00 7.88
C LEU A 9 32.45 -0.31 8.33
N GLU A 10 33.08 -1.03 9.26
CA GLU A 10 32.35 -1.98 10.09
C GLU A 10 31.36 -1.15 10.94
N GLN A 11 30.08 -1.13 10.55
CA GLN A 11 29.01 -0.73 11.46
C GLN A 11 28.98 -1.72 12.63
N LYS A 12 29.82 -1.49 13.65
CA LYS A 12 29.73 -2.20 14.92
C LYS A 12 28.41 -1.79 15.55
N LEU A 13 27.48 -2.74 15.61
CA LEU A 13 26.20 -2.56 16.27
C LEU A 13 26.46 -2.47 17.78
N VAL A 14 26.57 -1.24 18.30
CA VAL A 14 26.76 -0.98 19.73
C VAL A 14 25.40 -0.92 20.39
N PHE A 15 25.08 -1.94 21.18
CA PHE A 15 23.84 -1.99 21.97
C PHE A 15 24.05 -1.30 23.33
N ASP A 16 23.82 0.01 23.36
CA ASP A 16 23.96 0.83 24.56
C ASP A 16 22.62 0.94 25.32
N LEU A 17 22.47 0.11 26.36
CA LEU A 17 21.27 0.08 27.20
C LEU A 17 21.02 1.40 27.93
N ASP A 18 22.06 2.13 28.31
CA ASP A 18 21.91 3.37 29.06
C ASP A 18 21.40 4.49 28.14
N LEU A 19 21.89 4.52 26.89
CA LEU A 19 21.38 5.42 25.86
C LEU A 19 19.91 5.13 25.54
N ILE A 20 19.56 3.85 25.34
CA ILE A 20 18.17 3.43 25.07
C ILE A 20 17.26 3.82 26.23
N ARG A 21 17.63 3.51 27.47
CA ARG A 21 16.85 3.90 28.67
C ARG A 21 16.69 5.40 28.80
N ARG A 22 17.73 6.18 28.48
CA ARG A 22 17.71 7.64 28.54
C ARG A 22 16.72 8.26 27.54
N TYR A 23 16.65 7.70 26.33
CA TYR A 23 15.86 8.27 25.22
C TYR A 23 14.59 7.49 24.86
N ASN A 24 14.22 6.44 25.61
CA ASN A 24 12.93 5.74 25.48
C ASN A 24 11.77 6.58 26.03
N ARG A 25 11.49 7.70 25.36
CA ARG A 25 10.41 8.65 25.67
C ARG A 25 9.50 8.79 24.46
N SER A 26 8.24 9.11 24.69
CA SER A 26 7.29 9.41 23.61
C SER A 26 7.79 10.59 22.79
N GLY A 27 7.88 10.40 21.47
CA GLY A 27 8.26 11.43 20.50
C GLY A 27 7.26 11.50 19.34
N PRO A 28 7.32 12.53 18.51
CA PRO A 28 6.48 12.62 17.33
C PRO A 28 6.78 11.47 16.37
N ARG A 29 5.71 10.85 15.83
CA ARG A 29 5.83 9.81 14.82
C ARG A 29 6.12 10.45 13.46
N TYR A 30 7.36 10.40 13.02
CA TYR A 30 7.80 10.94 11.72
C TYR A 30 7.39 10.04 10.56
N THR A 31 6.08 9.97 10.30
CA THR A 31 5.50 9.28 9.13
C THR A 31 5.62 10.11 7.85
N SER A 32 5.59 11.43 7.99
CA SER A 32 5.88 12.44 6.96
C SER A 32 6.45 13.70 7.63
N TYR A 33 7.00 14.61 6.84
CA TYR A 33 7.38 15.94 7.30
C TYR A 33 6.86 17.03 6.36
N PRO A 34 6.06 18.00 6.84
CA PRO A 34 5.49 18.07 8.19
C PRO A 34 4.57 16.89 8.52
N THR A 35 4.34 16.64 9.81
CA THR A 35 3.46 15.55 10.27
C THR A 35 1.98 15.90 10.05
N ALA A 36 1.10 14.89 10.08
CA ALA A 36 -0.35 15.07 9.93
C ALA A 36 -0.99 16.04 10.95
N VAL A 37 -0.34 16.30 12.10
CA VAL A 37 -0.77 17.31 13.08
C VAL A 37 -0.76 18.73 12.49
N LYS A 38 -0.07 18.93 11.36
CA LYS A 38 -0.02 20.19 10.62
C LYS A 38 -1.02 20.26 9.47
N PHE A 39 -1.86 19.24 9.28
CA PHE A 39 -2.95 19.32 8.30
C PHE A 39 -4.00 20.31 8.80
N ASP A 40 -4.53 21.09 7.87
CA ASP A 40 -5.42 22.21 8.14
C ASP A 40 -6.51 22.26 7.06
N GLU A 41 -7.74 22.58 7.48
CA GLU A 41 -8.92 22.59 6.60
C GLU A 41 -8.89 23.74 5.58
N ALA A 42 -8.02 24.74 5.73
CA ALA A 42 -7.84 25.78 4.70
C ALA A 42 -7.19 25.25 3.42
N PHE A 43 -6.51 24.09 3.48
CA PHE A 43 -6.11 23.38 2.26
C PHE A 43 -7.33 22.70 1.62
N ALA A 44 -8.02 23.47 0.77
CA ALA A 44 -9.22 23.04 0.08
C ALA A 44 -8.97 22.68 -1.40
N GLU A 45 -10.03 22.31 -2.12
CA GLU A 45 -9.99 21.85 -3.52
C GLU A 45 -9.19 22.76 -4.48
N PRO A 46 -9.32 24.11 -4.45
CA PRO A 46 -8.56 24.95 -5.38
C PRO A 46 -7.05 24.85 -5.15
N ALA A 47 -6.62 24.73 -3.89
CA ALA A 47 -5.21 24.57 -3.54
C ALA A 47 -4.69 23.20 -4.00
N TYR A 48 -5.50 22.15 -3.84
CA TYR A 48 -5.18 20.81 -4.34
C TYR A 48 -4.99 20.79 -5.86
N ARG A 49 -5.93 21.37 -6.61
CA ARG A 49 -5.85 21.49 -8.08
C ARG A 49 -4.60 22.27 -8.53
N ALA A 50 -4.29 23.38 -7.85
CA ALA A 50 -3.10 24.17 -8.15
C ALA A 50 -1.79 23.40 -7.86
N VAL A 51 -1.78 22.49 -6.87
CA VAL A 51 -0.64 21.60 -6.61
C VAL A 51 -0.54 20.54 -7.71
N ALA A 52 -1.64 19.89 -8.09
CA ALA A 52 -1.64 18.89 -9.16
C ALA A 52 -1.09 19.48 -10.47
N GLU A 53 -1.58 20.66 -10.88
CA GLU A 53 -1.11 21.33 -12.09
C GLU A 53 0.38 21.68 -12.03
N ARG A 54 0.87 22.15 -10.88
CA ARG A 54 2.30 22.40 -10.67
C ARG A 54 3.15 21.14 -10.86
N THR A 55 2.66 19.97 -10.44
CA THR A 55 3.36 18.70 -10.69
C THR A 55 3.36 18.32 -12.16
N ASN A 56 2.31 18.66 -12.91
CA ASN A 56 2.28 18.47 -14.36
C ASN A 56 3.27 19.41 -15.06
N GLU A 57 3.31 20.70 -14.68
CA GLU A 57 4.29 21.66 -15.19
C GLU A 57 5.74 21.18 -14.98
N GLN A 58 6.03 20.63 -13.80
CA GLN A 58 7.34 20.03 -13.49
C GLN A 58 7.65 18.85 -14.41
N SER A 59 6.69 17.93 -14.59
CA SER A 59 6.83 16.79 -15.50
C SER A 59 7.09 17.24 -16.94
N ARG A 60 6.33 18.23 -17.44
CA ARG A 60 6.51 18.79 -18.78
C ARG A 60 7.87 19.48 -18.96
N ALA A 61 8.33 20.23 -17.95
CA ALA A 61 9.65 20.85 -17.96
C ALA A 61 10.78 19.80 -18.00
N GLN A 62 10.64 18.69 -17.28
CA GLN A 62 11.58 17.57 -17.31
C GLN A 62 11.66 16.94 -18.71
N ILE A 63 10.51 16.76 -19.38
CA ILE A 63 10.45 16.27 -20.77
C ILE A 63 11.16 17.22 -21.73
N GLN A 64 10.94 18.54 -21.59
CA GLN A 64 11.61 19.55 -22.43
C GLN A 64 13.13 19.54 -22.29
N GLN A 65 13.65 19.08 -21.15
CA GLN A 65 15.08 18.91 -20.89
C GLN A 65 15.64 17.54 -21.36
N GLY A 66 14.82 16.73 -22.04
CA GLY A 66 15.20 15.40 -22.53
C GLY A 66 15.03 14.27 -21.51
N GLY A 67 14.38 14.54 -20.38
CA GLY A 67 14.01 13.52 -19.39
C GLY A 67 12.71 12.79 -19.72
N GLN A 68 12.35 11.81 -18.88
CA GLN A 68 11.05 11.14 -18.93
C GLN A 68 9.98 11.92 -18.16
N PRO A 69 8.68 11.71 -18.40
CA PRO A 69 7.62 12.24 -17.55
C PRO A 69 7.83 11.80 -16.09
N THR A 70 7.47 12.65 -15.11
CA THR A 70 7.48 12.26 -13.70
C THR A 70 6.36 11.23 -13.46
N PRO A 71 6.67 10.01 -12.98
CA PRO A 71 5.68 8.98 -12.78
C PRO A 71 4.70 9.32 -11.66
N LEU A 72 3.64 8.53 -11.56
CA LEU A 72 2.65 8.61 -10.48
C LEU A 72 2.81 7.43 -9.51
N SER A 73 2.38 7.65 -8.27
CA SER A 73 2.13 6.59 -7.30
C SER A 73 0.70 6.67 -6.78
N LEU A 74 0.00 5.54 -6.78
CA LEU A 74 -1.38 5.41 -6.35
C LEU A 74 -1.48 4.60 -5.05
N TYR A 75 -2.21 5.11 -4.08
CA TYR A 75 -2.55 4.39 -2.85
C TYR A 75 -4.07 4.28 -2.74
N PHE A 76 -4.54 3.06 -2.55
CA PHE A 76 -5.95 2.75 -2.31
C PHE A 76 -6.10 2.27 -0.88
N HIS A 77 -6.95 2.96 -0.14
CA HIS A 77 -7.36 2.52 1.18
C HIS A 77 -8.59 1.61 1.04
N ILE A 78 -8.53 0.35 1.45
CA ILE A 78 -9.68 -0.55 1.54
C ILE A 78 -9.97 -0.78 3.03
N PRO A 79 -10.96 -0.09 3.61
CA PRO A 79 -11.04 0.03 5.08
C PRO A 79 -11.59 -1.22 5.76
N PHE A 80 -12.14 -2.20 5.04
CA PHE A 80 -12.91 -3.28 5.65
C PHE A 80 -12.02 -4.36 6.26
N CYS A 81 -12.39 -4.83 7.46
CA CYS A 81 -11.85 -6.05 8.05
C CYS A 81 -13.01 -6.94 8.51
N ASP A 82 -12.93 -8.25 8.26
CA ASP A 82 -13.91 -9.20 8.80
C ASP A 82 -13.85 -9.26 10.34
N THR A 83 -12.63 -9.40 10.87
CA THR A 83 -12.37 -9.61 12.30
C THR A 83 -11.51 -8.49 12.92
N VAL A 84 -11.88 -8.06 14.12
CA VAL A 84 -11.14 -7.04 14.88
C VAL A 84 -9.94 -7.65 15.59
N CYS A 85 -8.72 -7.31 15.16
CA CYS A 85 -7.52 -7.52 15.98
C CYS A 85 -7.39 -6.41 17.04
N PHE A 86 -7.19 -6.76 18.31
CA PHE A 86 -7.24 -5.82 19.44
C PHE A 86 -6.06 -4.86 19.53
N TYR A 87 -4.92 -5.19 18.90
CA TYR A 87 -3.76 -4.30 18.83
C TYR A 87 -3.87 -3.25 17.71
N CYS A 88 -4.82 -3.41 16.78
CA CYS A 88 -4.78 -2.72 15.49
C CYS A 88 -5.23 -1.26 15.61
N GLY A 89 -4.31 -0.34 15.31
CA GLY A 89 -4.55 1.11 15.23
C GLY A 89 -4.72 1.66 13.81
N CYS A 90 -4.98 0.80 12.82
CA CYS A 90 -5.22 1.23 11.43
C CYS A 90 -6.58 1.95 11.31
N ASN A 91 -6.71 2.84 10.33
CA ASN A 91 -8.03 3.30 9.90
C ASN A 91 -8.74 2.10 9.24
N LYS A 92 -9.85 1.66 9.84
CA LYS A 92 -10.60 0.49 9.38
C LYS A 92 -12.05 0.49 9.84
N ILE A 93 -12.86 -0.28 9.15
CA ILE A 93 -14.26 -0.58 9.44
C ILE A 93 -14.37 -2.09 9.62
N ALA A 94 -14.60 -2.53 10.86
CA ALA A 94 -14.86 -3.94 11.13
C ALA A 94 -16.31 -4.30 10.79
N THR A 95 -16.52 -5.25 9.88
CA THR A 95 -17.85 -5.64 9.42
C THR A 95 -17.81 -7.02 8.77
N LYS A 96 -18.82 -7.85 9.06
CA LYS A 96 -19.05 -9.12 8.33
C LYS A 96 -19.94 -8.94 7.11
N ASP A 97 -20.60 -7.78 7.01
CA ASP A 97 -21.47 -7.45 5.89
C ASP A 97 -20.62 -7.01 4.68
N ARG A 98 -20.34 -7.96 3.78
CA ARG A 98 -19.59 -7.72 2.55
C ARG A 98 -20.36 -6.87 1.55
N SER A 99 -21.68 -6.69 1.68
CA SER A 99 -22.44 -5.82 0.77
C SER A 99 -22.01 -4.36 0.83
N LYS A 100 -21.30 -3.96 1.90
CA LYS A 100 -20.74 -2.62 2.07
C LYS A 100 -19.56 -2.30 1.13
N SER A 101 -18.91 -3.30 0.54
CA SER A 101 -17.76 -3.06 -0.33
C SER A 101 -18.17 -2.43 -1.66
N GLN A 102 -19.27 -2.85 -2.30
CA GLN A 102 -19.64 -2.32 -3.62
C GLN A 102 -19.97 -0.81 -3.57
N PRO A 103 -20.82 -0.31 -2.64
CA PRO A 103 -21.07 1.13 -2.57
C PRO A 103 -19.82 1.95 -2.28
N TYR A 104 -18.83 1.37 -1.60
CA TYR A 104 -17.53 2.00 -1.39
C TYR A 104 -16.73 2.07 -2.70
N LEU A 105 -16.62 0.95 -3.42
CA LEU A 105 -15.92 0.89 -4.71
C LEU A 105 -16.56 1.79 -5.76
N ASP A 106 -17.89 1.88 -5.82
CA ASP A 106 -18.60 2.80 -6.72
C ASP A 106 -18.21 4.27 -6.49
N ARG A 107 -17.87 4.64 -5.24
CA ARG A 107 -17.36 5.97 -4.90
C ARG A 107 -15.88 6.12 -5.28
N VAL A 108 -15.07 5.09 -5.03
CA VAL A 108 -13.66 5.04 -5.46
C VAL A 108 -13.55 5.17 -6.98
N HIS A 109 -14.42 4.51 -7.76
CA HIS A 109 -14.42 4.61 -9.22
C HIS A 109 -14.71 6.05 -9.69
N LYS A 110 -15.65 6.73 -9.04
CA LYS A 110 -15.91 8.16 -9.32
C LYS A 110 -14.71 9.02 -8.94
N GLU A 111 -14.07 8.73 -7.81
CA GLU A 111 -12.87 9.43 -7.37
C GLU A 111 -11.71 9.23 -8.34
N LEU A 112 -11.46 8.01 -8.82
CA LEU A 112 -10.47 7.73 -9.86
C LEU A 112 -10.68 8.61 -11.10
N ALA A 113 -11.92 8.72 -11.59
CA ALA A 113 -12.24 9.58 -12.71
C ALA A 113 -11.98 11.07 -12.43
N MET A 114 -12.29 11.53 -11.22
CA MET A 114 -12.03 12.92 -10.80
C MET A 114 -10.52 13.18 -10.67
N GLN A 115 -9.76 12.22 -10.14
CA GLN A 115 -8.32 12.33 -9.92
C GLN A 115 -7.56 12.27 -11.24
N SER A 116 -7.89 11.34 -12.14
CA SER A 116 -7.20 11.21 -13.43
C SER A 116 -7.29 12.47 -14.27
N ALA A 117 -8.43 13.17 -14.20
CA ALA A 117 -8.64 14.44 -14.92
C ALA A 117 -7.72 15.60 -14.43
N LEU A 118 -6.96 15.41 -13.36
CA LEU A 118 -6.01 16.41 -12.83
C LEU A 118 -4.57 16.19 -13.30
N PHE A 119 -4.24 15.05 -13.91
CA PHE A 119 -2.87 14.67 -14.25
C PHE A 119 -2.72 14.42 -15.76
N ASP A 120 -1.54 14.73 -16.30
CA ASP A 120 -1.26 14.52 -17.72
C ASP A 120 -1.27 13.01 -18.06
N ASP A 121 -1.92 12.63 -19.18
CA ASP A 121 -2.13 11.23 -19.60
C ASP A 121 -0.84 10.45 -19.90
N ASN A 122 0.31 11.13 -20.01
CA ASN A 122 1.61 10.49 -20.28
C ASN A 122 2.37 10.10 -19.00
N ARG A 123 1.78 10.30 -17.82
CA ARG A 123 2.42 9.99 -16.53
C ARG A 123 2.05 8.58 -16.08
N VAL A 124 2.92 7.62 -16.42
CA VAL A 124 2.75 6.20 -16.05
C VAL A 124 2.84 6.00 -14.54
N VAL A 125 2.04 5.08 -14.01
CA VAL A 125 2.04 4.69 -12.60
C VAL A 125 3.14 3.67 -12.34
N ASP A 126 4.22 4.11 -11.71
CA ASP A 126 5.33 3.24 -11.31
C ASP A 126 5.03 2.46 -10.03
N GLN A 127 4.14 2.96 -9.17
CA GLN A 127 3.83 2.29 -7.91
C GLN A 127 2.33 2.35 -7.60
N LEU A 128 1.73 1.21 -7.31
CA LEU A 128 0.35 1.08 -6.86
C LEU A 128 0.33 0.26 -5.58
N HIS A 129 -0.42 0.71 -4.57
CA HIS A 129 -0.55 -0.03 -3.32
C HIS A 129 -2.01 -0.11 -2.85
N TRP A 130 -2.49 -1.33 -2.57
CA TRP A 130 -3.74 -1.55 -1.86
C TRP A 130 -3.44 -1.89 -0.40
N GLY A 131 -3.86 -1.02 0.52
CA GLY A 131 -3.68 -1.22 1.96
C GLY A 131 -4.89 -0.80 2.77
N GLY A 132 -4.74 -0.74 4.10
CA GLY A 132 -5.73 -0.13 5.00
C GLY A 132 -6.26 -1.08 6.06
N GLY A 133 -7.46 -1.59 5.86
CA GLY A 133 -8.02 -2.67 6.65
C GLY A 133 -7.52 -4.02 6.14
N THR A 134 -8.30 -4.64 5.27
CA THR A 134 -7.94 -5.88 4.60
C THR A 134 -8.36 -5.75 3.13
N PRO A 135 -7.43 -5.38 2.22
CA PRO A 135 -7.70 -5.31 0.78
C PRO A 135 -8.42 -6.54 0.22
N THR A 136 -8.06 -7.73 0.70
CA THR A 136 -8.67 -9.01 0.31
C THR A 136 -10.06 -9.26 0.88
N PHE A 137 -10.66 -8.28 1.55
CA PHE A 137 -12.07 -8.31 1.94
C PHE A 137 -13.01 -8.18 0.73
N ILE A 138 -12.60 -7.46 -0.32
CA ILE A 138 -13.42 -7.34 -1.53
C ILE A 138 -13.37 -8.64 -2.33
N SER A 139 -14.42 -8.95 -3.07
CA SER A 139 -14.50 -10.19 -3.84
C SER A 139 -13.53 -10.19 -5.02
N HIS A 140 -13.25 -11.38 -5.59
CA HIS A 140 -12.44 -11.50 -6.80
C HIS A 140 -12.96 -10.65 -7.97
N ALA A 141 -14.29 -10.61 -8.17
CA ALA A 141 -14.91 -9.77 -9.18
C ALA A 141 -14.65 -8.28 -8.92
N GLN A 142 -14.73 -7.85 -7.66
CA GLN A 142 -14.44 -6.48 -7.25
C GLN A 142 -12.96 -6.11 -7.41
N MET A 143 -12.03 -7.03 -7.15
CA MET A 143 -10.60 -6.80 -7.42
C MET A 143 -10.34 -6.57 -8.90
N ARG A 144 -10.92 -7.42 -9.77
CA ARG A 144 -10.83 -7.27 -11.22
C ARG A 144 -11.41 -5.95 -11.67
N GLU A 145 -12.60 -5.61 -11.19
CA GLU A 145 -13.28 -4.36 -11.50
C GLU A 145 -12.42 -3.15 -11.10
N LEU A 146 -11.94 -3.10 -9.85
CA LEU A 146 -11.14 -1.97 -9.36
C LEU A 146 -9.86 -1.80 -10.18
N MET A 147 -9.14 -2.89 -10.49
CA MET A 147 -7.94 -2.80 -11.32
C MET A 147 -8.27 -2.39 -12.76
N ALA A 148 -9.36 -2.90 -13.35
CA ALA A 148 -9.78 -2.54 -14.70
C ALA A 148 -10.16 -1.06 -14.80
N VAL A 149 -10.92 -0.53 -13.83
CA VAL A 149 -11.25 0.89 -13.74
C VAL A 149 -10.00 1.74 -13.50
N THR A 150 -9.05 1.25 -12.69
CA THR A 150 -7.76 1.93 -12.52
C THR A 150 -7.02 2.06 -13.84
N ARG A 151 -6.92 0.98 -14.63
CA ARG A 151 -6.29 0.97 -15.97
C ARG A 151 -7.01 1.85 -16.99
N GLN A 152 -8.32 2.04 -16.85
CA GLN A 152 -9.09 2.97 -17.68
C GLN A 152 -8.69 4.44 -17.42
N HIS A 153 -8.33 4.76 -16.17
CA HIS A 153 -8.09 6.13 -15.74
C HIS A 153 -6.61 6.51 -15.63
N PHE A 154 -5.73 5.54 -15.43
CA PHE A 154 -4.30 5.77 -15.31
C PHE A 154 -3.51 4.76 -16.16
N PRO A 155 -2.49 5.21 -16.91
CA PRO A 155 -1.59 4.30 -17.61
C PRO A 155 -0.77 3.49 -16.59
N LEU A 156 -0.92 2.16 -16.65
CA LEU A 156 -0.20 1.20 -15.82
C LEU A 156 0.82 0.43 -16.68
N HIS A 157 1.87 -0.07 -16.04
CA HIS A 157 2.81 -1.01 -16.64
C HIS A 157 2.17 -2.40 -16.80
N ASP A 158 2.58 -3.11 -17.85
CA ASP A 158 2.12 -4.47 -18.18
C ASP A 158 3.25 -5.52 -18.13
N ASP A 159 4.45 -5.12 -17.72
CA ASP A 159 5.70 -5.90 -17.84
C ASP A 159 6.46 -6.07 -16.51
N ASP A 160 5.78 -5.94 -15.37
CA ASP A 160 6.34 -6.02 -14.01
C ASP A 160 7.43 -4.96 -13.70
N THR A 161 7.60 -3.93 -14.53
CA THR A 161 8.51 -2.81 -14.21
C THR A 161 7.94 -1.85 -13.16
N GLY A 162 6.61 -1.77 -13.05
CA GLY A 162 5.91 -1.09 -11.97
C GLY A 162 5.79 -1.95 -10.71
N GLU A 163 5.90 -1.35 -9.53
CA GLU A 163 5.71 -2.03 -8.24
C GLU A 163 4.25 -1.97 -7.78
N TYR A 164 3.51 -3.07 -8.01
CA TYR A 164 2.10 -3.17 -7.64
C TYR A 164 1.95 -4.10 -6.44
N SER A 165 1.59 -3.51 -5.30
CA SER A 165 1.67 -4.14 -3.98
C SER A 165 0.34 -4.17 -3.23
N ILE A 166 0.16 -5.21 -2.41
CA ILE A 166 -1.07 -5.39 -1.62
C ILE A 166 -0.78 -5.94 -0.21
N GLU A 167 -1.52 -5.45 0.78
CA GLU A 167 -1.55 -6.03 2.13
C GLU A 167 -2.53 -7.22 2.20
N ILE A 168 -2.07 -8.35 2.75
CA ILE A 168 -2.80 -9.62 2.80
C ILE A 168 -3.00 -10.05 4.26
N ASP A 169 -4.25 -10.37 4.61
CA ASP A 169 -4.55 -11.21 5.77
C ASP A 169 -4.64 -12.68 5.32
N PRO A 170 -3.73 -13.57 5.75
CA PRO A 170 -3.73 -14.99 5.32
C PRO A 170 -4.98 -15.76 5.73
N ARG A 171 -5.83 -15.20 6.60
CA ARG A 171 -7.11 -15.80 6.98
C ARG A 171 -8.21 -15.55 5.94
N GLU A 172 -8.00 -14.57 5.05
CA GLU A 172 -9.00 -14.06 4.10
C GLU A 172 -8.62 -14.37 2.64
N VAL A 173 -7.64 -15.25 2.40
CA VAL A 173 -7.17 -15.58 1.05
C VAL A 173 -7.10 -17.08 0.84
N THR A 174 -7.22 -17.44 -0.43
CA THR A 174 -7.01 -18.79 -0.96
C THR A 174 -5.91 -18.76 -2.03
N PRO A 175 -5.34 -19.90 -2.44
CA PRO A 175 -4.41 -19.94 -3.57
C PRO A 175 -4.96 -19.27 -4.84
N GLU A 176 -6.25 -19.44 -5.13
CA GLU A 176 -6.93 -18.79 -6.27
C GLU A 176 -6.97 -17.26 -6.13
N SER A 177 -7.04 -16.76 -4.89
CA SER A 177 -6.94 -15.32 -4.61
C SER A 177 -5.55 -14.79 -4.97
N ILE A 178 -4.51 -15.57 -4.71
CA ILE A 178 -3.12 -15.19 -5.02
C ILE A 178 -2.88 -15.23 -6.53
N ALA A 179 -3.33 -16.28 -7.21
CA ALA A 179 -3.26 -16.38 -8.68
C ALA A 179 -3.98 -15.20 -9.36
N LEU A 180 -5.17 -14.86 -8.87
CA LEU A 180 -5.90 -13.67 -9.34
C LEU A 180 -5.09 -12.38 -9.17
N LEU A 181 -4.44 -12.19 -8.02
CA LEU A 181 -3.66 -10.98 -7.77
C LEU A 181 -2.50 -10.84 -8.76
N ARG A 182 -1.80 -11.92 -9.10
CA ARG A 182 -0.82 -11.88 -10.21
C ARG A 182 -1.48 -11.57 -11.53
N GLU A 183 -2.60 -12.22 -11.85
CA GLU A 183 -3.30 -12.04 -13.12
C GLU A 183 -3.67 -10.57 -13.36
N ILE A 184 -4.06 -9.85 -12.32
CA ILE A 184 -4.42 -8.42 -12.41
C ILE A 184 -3.20 -7.49 -12.25
N GLY A 185 -1.99 -8.03 -12.13
CA GLY A 185 -0.73 -7.30 -12.21
C GLY A 185 -0.03 -6.99 -10.89
N PHE A 186 -0.52 -7.45 -9.73
CA PHE A 186 0.24 -7.32 -8.49
C PHE A 186 1.50 -8.18 -8.55
N ASN A 187 2.63 -7.67 -8.11
CA ASN A 187 3.93 -8.37 -8.09
C ASN A 187 4.67 -8.22 -6.75
N ARG A 188 4.03 -7.62 -5.75
CA ARG A 188 4.54 -7.55 -4.38
C ARG A 188 3.41 -7.76 -3.39
N MET A 189 3.69 -8.44 -2.28
CA MET A 189 2.71 -8.60 -1.20
C MET A 189 3.33 -8.39 0.18
N SER A 190 2.52 -7.88 1.10
CA SER A 190 2.83 -7.73 2.51
C SER A 190 1.89 -8.61 3.33
N LEU A 191 2.43 -9.59 4.06
CA LEU A 191 1.62 -10.59 4.76
C LEU A 191 1.50 -10.30 6.25
N GLY A 192 0.28 -10.23 6.76
CA GLY A 192 0.01 -10.05 8.18
C GLY A 192 0.24 -11.32 9.01
N VAL A 193 1.45 -11.54 9.52
CA VAL A 193 1.76 -12.66 10.45
C VAL A 193 1.51 -12.27 11.90
N GLN A 194 2.15 -11.17 12.34
CA GLN A 194 2.16 -10.64 13.70
C GLN A 194 2.89 -11.52 14.73
N ASP A 195 2.38 -12.72 15.00
CA ASP A 195 2.99 -13.70 15.92
C ASP A 195 2.43 -15.11 15.66
N PHE A 196 3.23 -16.16 15.89
CA PHE A 196 2.79 -17.55 15.84
C PHE A 196 2.41 -18.12 17.21
N ASP A 197 2.76 -17.44 18.30
CA ASP A 197 2.40 -17.88 19.65
C ASP A 197 0.87 -17.86 19.85
N ALA A 198 0.31 -19.02 20.16
CA ALA A 198 -1.13 -19.19 20.29
C ALA A 198 -1.73 -18.40 21.47
N GLN A 199 -0.99 -18.15 22.54
CA GLN A 199 -1.45 -17.31 23.66
C GLN A 199 -1.47 -15.84 23.25
N VAL A 200 -0.44 -15.36 22.54
CA VAL A 200 -0.42 -14.01 21.97
C VAL A 200 -1.59 -13.82 21.02
N GLN A 201 -1.76 -14.69 20.04
CA GLN A 201 -2.85 -14.64 19.06
C GLN A 201 -4.24 -14.59 19.72
N LYS A 202 -4.49 -15.42 20.74
CA LYS A 202 -5.73 -15.40 21.52
C LYS A 202 -5.92 -14.06 22.24
N SER A 203 -4.86 -13.55 22.86
CA SER A 203 -4.89 -12.30 23.61
C SER A 203 -5.20 -11.09 22.73
N VAL A 204 -4.84 -11.15 21.44
CA VAL A 204 -5.09 -10.07 20.49
C VAL A 204 -6.21 -10.32 19.48
N ASN A 205 -6.97 -11.42 19.64
CA ASN A 205 -8.04 -11.82 18.74
C ASN A 205 -7.61 -11.95 17.27
N ARG A 206 -6.46 -12.60 17.04
CA ARG A 206 -5.92 -12.90 15.71
C ARG A 206 -5.49 -14.36 15.60
N ILE A 207 -6.47 -15.27 15.63
CA ILE A 207 -6.21 -16.70 15.46
C ILE A 207 -5.88 -17.01 14.01
N GLN A 208 -4.69 -17.55 13.77
CA GLN A 208 -4.12 -17.85 12.45
C GLN A 208 -3.11 -18.97 12.60
N SER A 209 -3.28 -20.09 11.88
CA SER A 209 -2.28 -21.17 11.95
C SER A 209 -1.03 -20.83 11.15
N GLU A 210 0.10 -21.43 11.54
CA GLU A 210 1.32 -21.43 10.72
C GLU A 210 1.03 -22.00 9.33
N GLU A 211 0.28 -23.10 9.24
CA GLU A 211 -0.09 -23.75 7.98
C GLU A 211 -0.80 -22.80 7.01
N GLN A 212 -1.79 -22.01 7.48
CA GLN A 212 -2.47 -21.00 6.65
C GLN A 212 -1.49 -19.94 6.13
N THR A 213 -0.56 -19.53 6.98
CA THR A 213 0.47 -18.53 6.63
C THR A 213 1.41 -19.08 5.55
N PHE A 214 1.93 -20.29 5.75
CA PHE A 214 2.82 -20.94 4.80
C PHE A 214 2.12 -21.32 3.50
N ALA A 215 0.85 -21.71 3.54
CA ALA A 215 0.06 -21.95 2.33
C ALA A 215 -0.04 -20.69 1.45
N THR A 216 -0.28 -19.53 2.08
CA THR A 216 -0.30 -18.23 1.38
C THR A 216 1.07 -17.91 0.77
N LEU A 217 2.16 -18.07 1.54
CA LEU A 217 3.53 -17.83 1.06
C LEU A 217 3.93 -18.77 -0.08
N ASN A 218 3.54 -20.04 -0.01
CA ASN A 218 3.85 -21.02 -1.04
C ASN A 218 3.08 -20.74 -2.33
N ALA A 219 1.81 -20.36 -2.23
CA ALA A 219 1.03 -19.90 -3.37
C ALA A 219 1.67 -18.64 -4.01
N ALA A 220 2.11 -17.68 -3.19
CA ALA A 220 2.78 -16.48 -3.68
C ALA A 220 4.03 -16.81 -4.51
N LYS A 221 4.90 -17.68 -3.98
CA LYS A 221 6.10 -18.14 -4.69
C LYS A 221 5.79 -18.90 -5.98
N ALA A 222 4.75 -19.73 -5.97
CA ALA A 222 4.33 -20.51 -7.15
C ALA A 222 3.85 -19.60 -8.29
N GLU A 223 3.22 -18.48 -7.94
CA GLU A 223 2.71 -17.48 -8.88
C GLU A 223 3.79 -16.42 -9.25
N GLY A 224 4.99 -16.49 -8.68
CA GLY A 224 6.10 -15.59 -9.01
C GLY A 224 5.96 -14.18 -8.43
N PHE A 225 5.40 -14.06 -7.23
CA PHE A 225 5.56 -12.89 -6.37
C PHE A 225 6.95 -12.82 -5.72
#